data_AF-A0A4Z0MPI4-F1
#
_entry.id   AF-A0A4Z0MPI4-F1
#
_cell.length_a   1.000
_cell.length_b   1.000
_cell.length_c   1.000
_cell.angle_alpha   90.00
_cell.angle_beta   90.00
_cell.angle_gamma   90.00
#
_symmetry.space_group_name_H-M   'P 1'
#
loop_
_entity.id
_entity.type
_entity.pdbx_description
1 polymer ?
#
loop_
_entity_poly.entity_id
_entity_poly.type
_entity_poly.pdbx_seq_one_letter_code
_entity_poly.pdbx_strand_id
1 'polypeptide(L)'
;MNRATLLFLLGMLAVPHEHAAAQTAPSRLVPFRQGARWGYADHTRRLVLPVRYDEAGPFTGEIAWVRQGSLYGYIDGGGNPVTPVQYSRASTFRRGRATVELNGETFDIDLSGHRLTEPAPPEPEIEPLEHGDLVRKNGKVGFRFTVGTTSVPAEYDEIQENYNGLLFVRQGAKWGVINSKGKLIQPVTYDAIRMEGNRVFPAVQREGLWGYLDEEGNTLTELRYRQADPFLGDIARVITANGQPGYIDANGQEFFE
;
A
#
# COMPACT_ATOMS: atom_id res chain seq x y z
N MET A 1 52.49 16.29 64.66
CA MET A 1 53.08 15.61 63.49
C MET A 1 52.43 14.25 63.37
N ASN A 2 51.40 14.12 62.53
CA ASN A 2 51.02 12.88 61.87
C ASN A 2 50.01 13.22 60.76
N ARG A 3 50.40 12.86 59.54
CA ARG A 3 49.62 12.95 58.30
C ARG A 3 48.75 11.71 58.16
N ALA A 4 47.58 11.87 57.55
CA ALA A 4 46.85 10.91 56.68
C ALA A 4 45.34 11.12 56.88
N THR A 5 44.43 10.94 55.94
CA THR A 5 44.40 10.87 54.48
C THR A 5 42.91 11.03 54.18
N LEU A 6 42.59 11.93 53.25
CA LEU A 6 41.25 12.21 52.75
C LEU A 6 40.73 10.97 52.00
N LEU A 7 39.60 10.38 52.40
CA LEU A 7 38.81 9.51 51.53
C LEU A 7 37.48 10.19 51.25
N PHE A 8 37.34 10.74 50.05
CA PHE A 8 36.06 11.12 49.47
C PHE A 8 35.36 9.84 49.02
N LEU A 9 34.33 9.41 49.76
CA LEU A 9 33.39 8.40 49.27
C LEU A 9 32.40 9.12 48.33
N LEU A 10 32.66 9.06 47.03
CA LEU A 10 31.71 9.49 46.01
C LEU A 10 30.68 8.38 45.83
N GLY A 11 29.54 8.49 46.50
CA GLY A 11 28.40 7.61 46.26
C GLY A 11 27.80 7.91 44.88
N MET A 12 28.24 7.20 43.84
CA MET A 12 27.51 7.14 42.58
C MET A 12 26.19 6.42 42.84
N LEU A 13 25.08 7.17 42.81
CA LEU A 13 23.78 6.57 42.55
C LEU A 13 23.83 5.97 41.15
N ALA A 14 23.97 4.65 41.08
CA ALA A 14 23.66 3.90 39.87
C ALA A 14 22.15 4.03 39.65
N VAL A 15 21.75 4.96 38.78
CA VAL A 15 20.43 4.90 38.16
C VAL A 15 20.44 3.63 37.32
N PRO A 16 19.60 2.62 37.60
CA PRO A 16 19.49 1.49 36.70
C PRO A 16 19.00 2.07 35.36
N HIS A 17 19.83 1.92 34.33
CA HIS A 17 19.37 2.05 32.95
C HIS A 17 18.33 0.95 32.77
N GLU A 18 17.06 1.29 33.00
CA GLU A 18 15.97 0.57 32.38
C GLU A 18 16.21 0.68 30.87
N HIS A 19 16.73 -0.38 30.27
CA HIS A 19 16.43 -0.62 28.87
C HIS A 19 14.92 -0.72 28.83
N ALA A 20 14.28 0.39 28.45
CA ALA A 20 12.89 0.38 28.04
C ALA A 20 12.78 -0.77 27.03
N ALA A 21 12.12 -1.85 27.45
CA ALA A 21 11.79 -2.94 26.57
C ALA A 21 11.13 -2.29 25.37
N ALA A 22 11.74 -2.46 24.19
CA ALA A 22 11.20 -1.96 22.94
C ALA A 22 9.75 -2.43 22.88
N GLN A 23 8.84 -1.48 23.05
CA GLN A 23 7.42 -1.76 23.08
C GLN A 23 7.10 -2.20 21.66
N THR A 24 6.97 -3.51 21.45
CA THR A 24 6.48 -4.09 20.20
C THR A 24 5.01 -3.72 20.06
N ALA A 25 4.75 -2.47 19.68
CA ALA A 25 3.50 -2.10 19.09
C ALA A 25 3.69 -2.24 17.58
N PRO A 26 2.90 -3.06 16.86
CA PRO A 26 2.83 -3.00 15.41
C PRO A 26 2.03 -1.73 15.04
N SER A 27 2.56 -0.56 15.40
CA SER A 27 2.12 0.70 14.82
C SER A 27 2.71 0.72 13.41
N ARG A 28 1.87 0.35 12.45
CA ARG A 28 2.13 0.45 11.01
C ARG A 28 2.66 1.85 10.70
N LEU A 29 3.97 1.94 10.55
CA LEU A 29 4.64 3.18 10.26
C LEU A 29 4.29 3.62 8.84
N VAL A 30 3.86 4.87 8.72
CA VAL A 30 3.58 5.48 7.41
C VAL A 30 4.74 6.39 7.03
N PRO A 31 5.15 6.42 5.75
CA PRO A 31 6.12 7.39 5.26
C PRO A 31 5.66 8.81 5.64
N PHE A 32 6.55 9.55 6.28
CA PHE A 32 6.28 10.90 6.76
C PHE A 32 7.35 11.85 6.22
N ARG A 33 6.94 12.92 5.54
CA ARG A 33 7.85 13.88 4.96
C ARG A 33 7.94 15.13 5.82
N GLN A 34 9.15 15.65 5.99
CA GLN A 34 9.39 16.97 6.58
C GLN A 34 10.42 17.71 5.73
N GLY A 35 9.97 18.78 5.05
CA GLY A 35 10.79 19.49 4.08
C GLY A 35 11.16 18.58 2.89
N ALA A 36 12.44 18.50 2.54
CA ALA A 36 12.90 17.69 1.40
C ALA A 36 13.15 16.22 1.74
N ARG A 37 13.06 15.82 3.01
CA ARG A 37 13.46 14.48 3.46
C ARG A 37 12.28 13.69 4.01
N TRP A 38 12.48 12.39 4.11
CA TRP A 38 11.52 11.40 4.58
C TRP A 38 12.00 10.68 5.84
N GLY A 39 11.05 10.42 6.73
CA GLY A 39 11.12 9.54 7.89
C GLY A 39 9.82 8.74 7.98
N TYR A 40 9.44 8.31 9.18
CA TYR A 40 8.19 7.58 9.37
C TYR A 40 7.48 8.01 10.65
N ALA A 41 6.15 8.05 10.60
CA ALA A 41 5.31 8.42 11.72
C ALA A 41 4.32 7.30 12.08
N ASP A 42 3.82 7.34 13.31
CA ASP A 42 2.68 6.52 13.72
C ASP A 42 1.35 7.12 13.21
N HIS A 43 0.25 6.41 13.45
CA HIS A 43 -1.11 6.81 13.07
C HIS A 43 -1.58 8.14 13.68
N THR A 44 -0.91 8.62 14.73
CA THR A 44 -1.17 9.94 15.34
C THR A 44 -0.33 11.06 14.72
N ARG A 45 0.42 10.76 13.64
CA ARG A 45 1.38 11.65 12.97
C ARG A 45 2.59 12.02 13.83
N ARG A 46 2.85 11.29 14.91
CA ARG A 46 4.07 11.47 15.69
C ARG A 46 5.22 10.77 14.95
N LEU A 47 6.28 11.53 14.69
CA LEU A 47 7.50 11.01 14.07
C LEU A 47 8.11 9.90 14.96
N VAL A 48 8.26 8.71 14.40
CA VAL A 48 8.87 7.54 15.05
C VAL A 48 10.27 7.30 14.50
N LEU A 49 10.43 7.31 13.17
CA LEU A 49 11.74 7.20 12.52
C LEU A 49 12.15 8.56 11.95
N PRO A 50 13.40 9.00 12.19
CA PRO A 50 13.83 10.36 11.87
C PRO A 50 13.83 10.62 10.36
N VAL A 51 13.63 11.89 10.02
CA VAL A 51 13.58 12.37 8.65
C VAL A 51 15.01 12.48 8.07
N ARG A 52 15.49 11.40 7.43
CA ARG A 52 16.89 11.27 6.95
C ARG A 52 17.06 10.70 5.54
N TYR A 53 15.96 10.34 4.89
CA TYR A 53 15.98 9.73 3.56
C TYR A 53 15.54 10.74 2.50
N ASP A 54 16.00 10.58 1.26
CA ASP A 54 15.52 11.40 0.14
C ASP A 54 14.15 10.95 -0.34
N GLU A 55 13.86 9.65 -0.24
CA GLU A 55 12.54 9.04 -0.37
C GLU A 55 12.41 7.82 0.56
N ALA A 56 11.17 7.48 0.91
CA ALA A 56 10.84 6.32 1.73
C ALA A 56 9.59 5.63 1.18
N GLY A 57 9.66 4.31 1.05
CA GLY A 57 8.54 3.46 0.66
C GLY A 57 7.65 3.09 1.84
N PRO A 58 6.43 2.59 1.58
CA PRO A 58 5.59 2.06 2.64
C PRO A 58 6.22 0.80 3.25
N PHE A 59 5.95 0.57 4.54
CA PHE A 59 6.22 -0.72 5.16
C PHE A 59 5.26 -1.78 4.61
N THR A 60 5.81 -2.87 4.04
CA THR A 60 5.07 -4.10 3.75
C THR A 60 5.53 -5.20 4.69
N GLY A 61 4.65 -5.59 5.62
CA GLY A 61 5.08 -6.34 6.79
C GLY A 61 5.99 -5.46 7.66
N GLU A 62 7.21 -5.92 7.91
CA GLU A 62 8.18 -5.23 8.79
C GLU A 62 9.28 -4.48 8.03
N ILE A 63 9.20 -4.40 6.69
CA ILE A 63 10.29 -3.87 5.86
C ILE A 63 9.80 -2.78 4.93
N ALA A 64 10.61 -1.73 4.78
CA ALA A 64 10.40 -0.65 3.81
C ALA A 64 11.67 -0.37 3.03
N TRP A 65 11.54 0.02 1.76
CA TRP A 65 12.67 0.55 1.01
C TRP A 65 12.88 2.03 1.36
N VAL A 66 14.13 2.47 1.30
CA VAL A 66 14.53 3.87 1.49
C VAL A 66 15.53 4.27 0.43
N ARG A 67 15.51 5.54 0.03
CA ARG A 67 16.43 6.11 -0.95
C ARG A 67 17.34 7.14 -0.31
N GLN A 68 18.63 7.05 -0.60
CA GLN A 68 19.61 8.11 -0.31
C GLN A 68 20.48 8.32 -1.55
N GLY A 69 20.59 9.57 -2.02
CA GLY A 69 21.10 9.86 -3.34
C GLY A 69 20.31 9.12 -4.41
N SER A 70 20.97 8.52 -5.39
CA SER A 70 20.33 7.72 -6.44
C SER A 70 20.12 6.25 -6.06
N LEU A 71 20.47 5.85 -4.83
CA LEU A 71 20.53 4.44 -4.44
C LEU A 71 19.45 4.10 -3.41
N TYR A 72 19.03 2.85 -3.45
CA TYR A 72 18.00 2.27 -2.59
C TYR A 72 18.61 1.23 -1.64
N GLY A 73 18.00 1.10 -0.47
CA GLY A 73 18.23 0.04 0.50
C GLY A 73 16.92 -0.29 1.22
N TYR A 74 16.97 -1.17 2.20
CA TYR A 74 15.81 -1.59 2.98
C TYR A 74 16.07 -1.46 4.46
N ILE A 75 15.03 -1.09 5.21
CA ILE A 75 15.06 -0.96 6.68
C ILE A 75 13.93 -1.76 7.31
N ASP A 76 14.12 -2.15 8.57
CA ASP A 76 13.09 -2.72 9.41
C ASP A 76 12.23 -1.64 10.10
N GLY A 77 11.20 -2.05 10.84
CA GLY A 77 10.30 -1.15 11.59
C GLY A 77 11.00 -0.32 12.69
N GLY A 78 12.18 -0.75 13.16
CA GLY A 78 13.03 0.02 14.06
C GLY A 78 13.93 1.03 13.34
N GLY A 79 13.93 1.03 12.01
CA GLY A 79 14.82 1.83 11.18
C GLY A 79 16.23 1.27 11.07
N ASN A 80 16.45 0.01 11.45
CA ASN A 80 17.73 -0.68 11.25
C ASN A 80 17.85 -1.10 9.78
N PRO A 81 19.05 -1.02 9.17
CA PRO A 81 19.24 -1.46 7.80
C PRO A 81 19.10 -2.99 7.70
N VAL A 82 18.15 -3.46 6.89
CA VAL A 82 18.05 -4.84 6.40
C VAL A 82 19.06 -5.06 5.28
N THR A 83 19.24 -4.05 4.43
CA THR A 83 20.30 -4.02 3.42
C THR A 83 20.99 -2.66 3.40
N PRO A 84 22.26 -2.58 2.97
CA PRO A 84 22.90 -1.31 2.67
C PRO A 84 22.14 -0.54 1.57
N VAL A 85 22.27 0.79 1.56
CA VAL A 85 21.80 1.62 0.45
C VAL A 85 22.79 1.49 -0.71
N GLN A 86 22.51 0.59 -1.65
CA GLN A 86 23.45 0.19 -2.71
C GLN A 86 22.78 -0.14 -4.05
N TYR A 87 21.45 -0.32 -4.08
CA TYR A 87 20.75 -0.74 -5.28
C TYR A 87 20.42 0.46 -6.17
N SER A 88 20.62 0.34 -7.48
CA SER A 88 20.18 1.37 -8.45
C SER A 88 18.66 1.37 -8.64
N ARG A 89 18.00 0.23 -8.38
CA ARG A 89 16.55 0.07 -8.37
C ARG A 89 16.14 -0.90 -7.26
N ALA A 90 15.00 -0.65 -6.63
CA ALA A 90 14.40 -1.52 -5.63
C ALA A 90 12.88 -1.52 -5.76
N SER A 91 12.24 -2.69 -5.78
CA SER A 91 10.79 -2.82 -5.72
C SER A 91 10.31 -2.97 -4.27
N THR A 92 9.00 -2.82 -4.05
CA THR A 92 8.42 -3.10 -2.73
C THR A 92 8.30 -4.61 -2.53
N PHE A 93 8.49 -5.09 -1.29
CA PHE A 93 8.32 -6.51 -0.97
C PHE A 93 6.90 -7.00 -1.26
N ARG A 94 6.79 -8.11 -2.01
CA ARG A 94 5.56 -8.83 -2.34
C ARG A 94 5.78 -10.32 -2.13
N ARG A 95 4.89 -10.99 -1.38
CA ARG A 95 4.99 -12.43 -1.05
C ARG A 95 6.41 -12.83 -0.55
N GLY A 96 7.00 -11.98 0.30
CA GLY A 96 8.34 -12.20 0.87
C GLY A 96 9.53 -11.93 -0.06
N ARG A 97 9.30 -11.33 -1.24
CA ARG A 97 10.34 -11.07 -2.25
C ARG A 97 10.35 -9.62 -2.71
N ALA A 98 11.53 -9.07 -2.98
CA ALA A 98 11.67 -7.79 -3.68
C ALA A 98 12.73 -7.90 -4.78
N THR A 99 12.48 -7.27 -5.92
CA THR A 99 13.41 -7.23 -7.05
C THR A 99 14.30 -6.02 -6.92
N VAL A 100 15.60 -6.22 -7.02
CA VAL A 100 16.62 -5.18 -6.91
C VAL A 100 17.57 -5.21 -8.09
N GLU A 101 18.19 -4.07 -8.37
CA GLU A 101 19.27 -3.97 -9.35
C GLU A 101 20.57 -3.54 -8.65
N LEU A 102 21.64 -4.32 -8.82
CA LEU A 102 22.98 -4.03 -8.30
C LEU A 102 23.99 -4.25 -9.42
N ASN A 103 24.80 -3.23 -9.73
CA ASN A 103 25.85 -3.29 -10.77
C ASN A 103 25.34 -3.78 -12.15
N GLY A 104 24.10 -3.44 -12.51
CA GLY A 104 23.47 -3.82 -13.77
C GLY A 104 22.85 -5.22 -13.78
N GLU A 105 22.94 -5.98 -12.68
CA GLU A 105 22.27 -7.26 -12.53
C GLU A 105 20.96 -7.08 -11.76
N THR A 106 19.87 -7.66 -12.27
CA THR A 106 18.56 -7.71 -11.59
C THR A 106 18.33 -9.07 -10.95
N PHE A 107 17.98 -9.10 -9.67
CA PHE A 107 17.67 -10.32 -8.93
C PHE A 107 16.67 -10.05 -7.79
N ASP A 108 16.05 -11.11 -7.30
CA ASP A 108 15.16 -11.03 -6.14
C ASP A 108 15.94 -11.23 -4.82
N ILE A 109 15.48 -10.57 -3.77
CA ILE A 109 15.92 -10.77 -2.39
C ILE A 109 14.76 -11.19 -1.50
N ASP A 110 15.06 -11.91 -0.42
CA ASP A 110 14.12 -12.23 0.65
C ASP A 110 14.01 -11.11 1.69
N LEU A 111 13.13 -11.29 2.70
CA LEU A 111 12.92 -10.34 3.78
C LEU A 111 14.18 -10.11 4.65
N SER A 112 15.17 -11.00 4.63
CA SER A 112 16.45 -10.76 5.30
C SER A 112 17.47 -10.04 4.41
N GLY A 113 17.11 -9.72 3.16
CA GLY A 113 18.00 -9.08 2.20
C GLY A 113 18.91 -10.07 1.45
N HIS A 114 18.73 -11.37 1.65
CA HIS A 114 19.52 -12.38 0.94
C HIS A 114 18.99 -12.59 -0.46
N ARG A 115 19.91 -12.73 -1.43
CA ARG A 115 19.57 -13.03 -2.82
C ARG A 115 18.88 -14.39 -2.93
N LEU A 116 17.73 -14.39 -3.58
CA LEU A 116 16.98 -15.59 -3.93
C LEU A 116 17.46 -16.15 -5.26
N THR A 117 17.66 -17.46 -5.31
CA THR A 117 18.06 -18.20 -6.53
C THR A 117 16.89 -18.97 -7.13
N GLU A 118 15.86 -19.23 -6.33
CA GLU A 118 14.62 -19.86 -6.79
C GLU A 118 13.73 -18.82 -7.47
N PRO A 119 13.03 -19.17 -8.58
CA PRO A 119 12.06 -18.28 -9.19
C PRO A 119 10.93 -17.95 -8.19
N ALA A 120 10.26 -16.82 -8.40
CA ALA A 120 9.04 -16.53 -7.66
C ALA A 120 8.05 -17.68 -7.85
N PRO A 121 7.36 -18.14 -6.78
CA PRO A 121 6.31 -19.13 -6.94
C PRO A 121 5.28 -18.59 -7.94
N PRO A 122 4.72 -19.46 -8.81
CA PRO A 122 3.64 -19.02 -9.69
C PRO A 122 2.57 -18.37 -8.83
N GLU A 123 1.98 -17.29 -9.34
CA GLU A 123 0.84 -16.70 -8.65
C GLU A 123 -0.18 -17.81 -8.45
N PRO A 124 -0.73 -18.00 -7.23
CA PRO A 124 -1.77 -18.97 -7.05
C PRO A 124 -2.83 -18.66 -8.10
N GLU A 125 -3.13 -19.64 -8.94
CA GLU A 125 -4.33 -19.63 -9.76
C GLU A 125 -5.45 -19.46 -8.74
N ILE A 126 -5.99 -18.24 -8.65
CA ILE A 126 -7.05 -17.94 -7.69
C ILE A 126 -8.16 -18.91 -8.08
N GLU A 127 -8.47 -19.86 -7.18
CA GLU A 127 -9.61 -20.74 -7.40
C GLU A 127 -10.79 -19.85 -7.72
N PRO A 128 -11.53 -20.14 -8.80
CA PRO A 128 -12.54 -19.24 -9.32
C PRO A 128 -13.63 -18.96 -8.26
N LEU A 129 -13.45 -17.92 -7.45
CA LEU A 129 -14.42 -17.45 -6.48
C LEU A 129 -15.56 -16.80 -7.27
N GLU A 130 -16.76 -17.36 -7.14
CA GLU A 130 -18.04 -16.82 -7.65
C GLU A 130 -18.06 -16.33 -9.10
N HIS A 131 -17.42 -17.05 -10.04
CA HIS A 131 -17.52 -16.66 -11.44
C HIS A 131 -18.95 -16.72 -11.96
N GLY A 132 -19.20 -16.02 -13.06
CA GLY A 132 -20.44 -16.07 -13.80
C GLY A 132 -20.20 -16.01 -15.29
N ASP A 133 -21.25 -16.31 -16.04
CA ASP A 133 -21.21 -16.23 -17.50
C ASP A 133 -21.73 -14.87 -17.97
N LEU A 134 -21.00 -14.24 -18.90
CA LEU A 134 -21.51 -13.09 -19.64
C LEU A 134 -22.69 -13.53 -20.53
N VAL A 135 -23.85 -12.94 -20.31
CA VAL A 135 -25.06 -13.17 -21.11
C VAL A 135 -25.22 -12.05 -22.12
N ARG A 136 -25.28 -12.37 -23.41
CA ARG A 136 -25.44 -11.35 -24.47
C ARG A 136 -26.83 -11.41 -25.08
N LYS A 137 -27.51 -10.27 -25.16
CA LYS A 137 -28.83 -10.13 -25.79
C LYS A 137 -28.95 -8.75 -26.43
N ASN A 138 -29.38 -8.70 -27.69
CA ASN A 138 -29.63 -7.45 -28.43
C ASN A 138 -28.44 -6.46 -28.41
N GLY A 139 -27.20 -6.98 -28.49
CA GLY A 139 -25.99 -6.15 -28.45
C GLY A 139 -25.60 -5.63 -27.07
N LYS A 140 -26.33 -6.00 -26.02
CA LYS A 140 -26.03 -5.68 -24.62
C LYS A 140 -25.50 -6.90 -23.87
N VAL A 141 -24.82 -6.63 -22.77
CA VAL A 141 -24.13 -7.58 -21.89
C VAL A 141 -24.80 -7.56 -20.53
N GLY A 142 -25.08 -8.76 -20.02
CA GLY A 142 -25.53 -9.06 -18.67
C GLY A 142 -24.61 -10.13 -18.07
N PHE A 143 -24.92 -10.58 -16.87
CA PHE A 143 -24.09 -11.52 -16.13
C PHE A 143 -24.96 -12.53 -15.40
N ARG A 144 -24.61 -13.81 -15.45
CA ARG A 144 -25.28 -14.86 -14.69
C ARG A 144 -24.29 -15.45 -13.72
N PHE A 145 -24.51 -15.26 -12.43
CA PHE A 145 -23.68 -15.85 -11.38
C PHE A 145 -23.81 -17.39 -11.41
N THR A 146 -22.70 -18.11 -11.25
CA THR A 146 -22.72 -19.59 -11.24
C THR A 146 -23.32 -20.17 -9.97
N VAL A 147 -23.27 -19.41 -8.87
CA VAL A 147 -23.85 -19.79 -7.59
C VAL A 147 -25.16 -19.04 -7.36
N GLY A 148 -26.22 -19.77 -7.02
CA GLY A 148 -27.55 -19.21 -6.79
C GLY A 148 -28.35 -18.94 -8.07
N THR A 149 -29.32 -18.03 -7.99
CA THR A 149 -30.23 -17.66 -9.11
C THR A 149 -30.11 -16.20 -9.53
N THR A 150 -29.15 -15.47 -8.95
CA THR A 150 -28.92 -14.05 -9.22
C THR A 150 -28.46 -13.87 -10.67
N SER A 151 -28.98 -12.83 -11.33
CA SER A 151 -28.49 -12.41 -12.64
C SER A 151 -28.55 -10.88 -12.78
N VAL A 152 -27.62 -10.36 -13.56
CA VAL A 152 -27.63 -8.99 -14.07
C VAL A 152 -28.23 -9.03 -15.47
N PRO A 153 -29.32 -8.29 -15.75
CA PRO A 153 -29.94 -8.28 -17.07
C PRO A 153 -28.97 -7.74 -18.13
N ALA A 154 -29.17 -8.17 -19.39
CA ALA A 154 -28.37 -7.71 -20.51
C ALA A 154 -28.78 -6.28 -20.94
N GLU A 155 -28.25 -5.29 -20.24
CA GLU A 155 -28.54 -3.86 -20.44
C GLU A 155 -27.30 -2.98 -20.59
N TYR A 156 -26.12 -3.51 -20.26
CA TYR A 156 -24.84 -2.78 -20.30
C TYR A 156 -24.13 -2.97 -21.63
N ASP A 157 -23.28 -2.02 -22.02
CA ASP A 157 -22.42 -2.15 -23.20
C ASP A 157 -21.24 -3.09 -22.93
N GLU A 158 -20.82 -3.19 -21.67
CA GLU A 158 -19.70 -4.00 -21.23
C GLU A 158 -19.84 -4.35 -19.75
N ILE A 159 -19.35 -5.53 -19.37
CA ILE A 159 -19.19 -5.96 -17.99
C ILE A 159 -17.79 -6.56 -17.86
N GLN A 160 -17.01 -6.07 -16.90
CA GLN A 160 -15.71 -6.59 -16.51
C GLN A 160 -15.80 -7.14 -15.09
N GLU A 161 -15.25 -8.33 -14.85
CA GLU A 161 -15.23 -8.97 -13.53
C GLU A 161 -13.95 -8.62 -12.77
N ASN A 162 -14.04 -8.59 -11.44
CA ASN A 162 -12.90 -8.41 -10.55
C ASN A 162 -12.80 -9.57 -9.54
N TYR A 163 -11.60 -9.79 -8.99
CA TYR A 163 -11.27 -10.89 -8.08
C TYR A 163 -12.12 -10.97 -6.81
N ASN A 164 -12.81 -9.89 -6.42
CA ASN A 164 -13.66 -9.84 -5.21
C ASN A 164 -15.17 -9.96 -5.52
N GLY A 165 -15.54 -10.45 -6.72
CA GLY A 165 -16.95 -10.59 -7.12
C GLY A 165 -17.65 -9.26 -7.47
N LEU A 166 -16.89 -8.18 -7.61
CA LEU A 166 -17.39 -6.92 -8.17
C LEU A 166 -17.46 -7.01 -9.69
N LEU A 167 -18.54 -6.49 -10.25
CA LEU A 167 -18.73 -6.33 -11.69
C LEU A 167 -18.68 -4.84 -12.04
N PHE A 168 -17.74 -4.46 -12.89
CA PHE A 168 -17.65 -3.11 -13.45
C PHE A 168 -18.45 -3.06 -14.74
N VAL A 169 -19.47 -2.22 -14.77
CA VAL A 169 -20.42 -2.17 -15.87
C VAL A 169 -20.32 -0.85 -16.60
N ARG A 170 -20.29 -0.89 -17.93
CA ARG A 170 -20.23 0.31 -18.77
C ARG A 170 -21.54 0.54 -19.49
N GLN A 171 -22.01 1.79 -19.49
CA GLN A 171 -23.11 2.26 -20.32
C GLN A 171 -22.69 3.58 -20.98
N GLY A 172 -22.65 3.60 -22.32
CA GLY A 172 -22.02 4.65 -23.08
C GLY A 172 -20.53 4.78 -22.72
N ALA A 173 -20.12 5.99 -22.34
CA ALA A 173 -18.75 6.28 -21.91
C ALA A 173 -18.55 6.17 -20.39
N LYS A 174 -19.60 5.82 -19.63
CA LYS A 174 -19.58 5.86 -18.16
C LYS A 174 -19.58 4.48 -17.54
N TRP A 175 -18.98 4.38 -16.37
CA TRP A 175 -18.83 3.15 -15.59
C TRP A 175 -19.57 3.21 -14.25
N GLY A 176 -20.07 2.06 -13.83
CA GLY A 176 -20.66 1.81 -12.50
C GLY A 176 -20.17 0.48 -11.93
N VAL A 177 -20.63 0.15 -10.73
CA VAL A 177 -20.21 -1.06 -10.00
C VAL A 177 -21.42 -1.81 -9.48
N ILE A 178 -21.47 -3.10 -9.78
CA ILE A 178 -22.43 -4.08 -9.27
C ILE A 178 -21.68 -5.01 -8.31
N ASN A 179 -22.28 -5.34 -7.17
CA ASN A 179 -21.70 -6.29 -6.22
C ASN A 179 -22.02 -7.75 -6.59
N SER A 180 -21.46 -8.70 -5.83
CA SER A 180 -21.68 -10.15 -6.04
C SER A 180 -23.13 -10.62 -5.88
N LYS A 181 -24.02 -9.76 -5.34
CA LYS A 181 -25.46 -10.01 -5.25
C LYS A 181 -26.24 -9.45 -6.44
N GLY A 182 -25.57 -9.01 -7.50
CA GLY A 182 -26.18 -8.42 -8.69
C GLY A 182 -26.80 -7.04 -8.45
N LYS A 183 -26.49 -6.37 -7.32
CA LYS A 183 -27.01 -5.04 -7.01
C LYS A 183 -26.04 -3.97 -7.52
N LEU A 184 -26.55 -3.01 -8.27
CA LEU A 184 -25.82 -1.77 -8.59
C LEU A 184 -25.58 -0.97 -7.30
N ILE A 185 -24.32 -0.95 -6.86
CA ILE A 185 -23.87 -0.27 -5.63
C ILE A 185 -23.19 1.07 -5.92
N GLN A 186 -22.60 1.22 -7.10
CA GLN A 186 -22.12 2.50 -7.59
C GLN A 186 -22.82 2.84 -8.90
N PRO A 187 -23.42 4.03 -9.03
CA PRO A 187 -24.16 4.41 -10.23
C PRO A 187 -23.22 4.58 -11.43
N VAL A 188 -23.76 4.37 -12.64
CA VAL A 188 -23.01 4.48 -13.90
C VAL A 188 -22.67 5.93 -14.23
N THR A 189 -21.66 6.47 -13.55
CA THR A 189 -21.31 7.91 -13.57
C THR A 189 -19.82 8.18 -13.68
N TYR A 190 -18.96 7.19 -13.46
CA TYR A 190 -17.51 7.36 -13.51
C TYR A 190 -17.02 7.41 -14.96
N ASP A 191 -16.02 8.25 -15.22
CA ASP A 191 -15.32 8.33 -16.50
C ASP A 191 -14.36 7.15 -16.69
N ALA A 192 -13.76 6.67 -15.59
CA ALA A 192 -12.84 5.55 -15.60
C ALA A 192 -12.87 4.78 -14.27
N ILE A 193 -12.55 3.50 -14.34
CA ILE A 193 -12.24 2.63 -13.20
C ILE A 193 -10.91 1.94 -13.50
N ARG A 194 -9.96 1.96 -12.55
CA ARG A 194 -8.66 1.32 -12.67
C ARG A 194 -8.48 0.26 -11.57
N MET A 195 -8.01 -0.91 -11.99
CA MET A 195 -7.95 -2.14 -11.20
C MET A 195 -6.52 -2.68 -11.12
N GLU A 196 -5.57 -1.81 -10.77
CA GLU A 196 -4.16 -2.17 -10.65
C GLU A 196 -3.81 -2.36 -9.16
N GLY A 197 -2.83 -3.22 -8.86
CA GLY A 197 -2.31 -3.41 -7.50
C GLY A 197 -2.47 -4.84 -6.97
N ASN A 198 -1.81 -5.12 -5.84
CA ASN A 198 -1.88 -6.43 -5.17
C ASN A 198 -3.14 -6.63 -4.33
N ARG A 199 -3.74 -5.52 -3.89
CA ARG A 199 -4.97 -5.47 -3.11
C ARG A 199 -5.91 -4.57 -3.89
N VAL A 200 -7.03 -5.12 -4.35
CA VAL A 200 -7.85 -4.46 -5.37
C VAL A 200 -8.80 -3.46 -4.70
N PHE A 201 -8.27 -2.29 -4.36
CA PHE A 201 -9.06 -1.08 -4.08
C PHE A 201 -9.25 -0.33 -5.40
N PRO A 202 -10.42 -0.43 -6.06
CA PRO A 202 -10.63 0.16 -7.38
C PRO A 202 -10.47 1.69 -7.31
N ALA A 203 -9.61 2.26 -8.14
CA ALA A 203 -9.53 3.70 -8.29
C ALA A 203 -10.58 4.15 -9.30
N VAL A 204 -11.46 5.06 -8.91
CA VAL A 204 -12.55 5.58 -9.74
C VAL A 204 -12.32 7.05 -10.06
N GLN A 205 -12.67 7.47 -11.28
CA GLN A 205 -12.50 8.85 -11.73
C GLN A 205 -13.82 9.44 -12.19
N ARG A 206 -14.07 10.71 -11.85
CA ARG A 206 -15.10 11.55 -12.48
C ARG A 206 -14.61 12.97 -12.58
N GLU A 207 -14.81 13.61 -13.73
CA GLU A 207 -14.47 15.02 -13.96
C GLU A 207 -12.99 15.33 -13.64
N GLY A 208 -12.10 14.38 -13.94
CA GLY A 208 -10.65 14.51 -13.75
C GLY A 208 -10.15 14.26 -12.32
N LEU A 209 -11.04 14.04 -11.35
CA LEU A 209 -10.69 13.72 -9.98
C LEU A 209 -10.86 12.23 -9.68
N TRP A 210 -9.89 11.68 -8.98
CA TRP A 210 -9.80 10.30 -8.54
C TRP A 210 -10.21 10.16 -7.07
N GLY A 211 -10.76 8.99 -6.76
CA GLY A 211 -10.97 8.45 -5.42
C GLY A 211 -10.86 6.93 -5.47
N TYR A 212 -11.13 6.28 -4.35
CA TYR A 212 -11.04 4.81 -4.22
C TYR A 212 -12.36 4.23 -3.71
N LEU A 213 -12.63 3.01 -4.16
CA LEU A 213 -13.62 2.13 -3.56
C LEU A 213 -12.92 1.12 -2.64
N ASP A 214 -13.65 0.62 -1.64
CA ASP A 214 -13.23 -0.52 -0.81
C ASP A 214 -13.39 -1.86 -1.56
N GLU A 215 -13.05 -2.96 -0.89
CA GLU A 215 -13.09 -4.31 -1.48
C GLU A 215 -14.52 -4.76 -1.83
N GLU A 216 -15.52 -4.21 -1.14
CA GLU A 216 -16.95 -4.43 -1.37
C GLU A 216 -17.55 -3.43 -2.37
N GLY A 217 -16.76 -2.50 -2.90
CA GLY A 217 -17.15 -1.50 -3.89
C GLY A 217 -17.86 -0.27 -3.32
N ASN A 218 -17.88 -0.08 -2.00
CA ASN A 218 -18.33 1.16 -1.37
C ASN A 218 -17.26 2.24 -1.47
N THR A 219 -17.65 3.49 -1.26
CA THR A 219 -16.71 4.62 -1.32
C THR A 219 -15.75 4.58 -0.15
N LEU A 220 -14.47 4.26 -0.41
CA LEU A 220 -13.37 4.41 0.56
C LEU A 220 -12.96 5.88 0.66
N THR A 221 -12.92 6.58 -0.48
CA THR A 221 -12.71 8.02 -0.54
C THR A 221 -13.52 8.72 -1.61
N GLU A 222 -13.91 9.95 -1.30
CA GLU A 222 -14.49 10.87 -2.26
C GLU A 222 -13.49 11.22 -3.38
N LEU A 223 -14.02 11.67 -4.52
CA LEU A 223 -13.24 12.10 -5.67
C LEU A 223 -12.60 13.46 -5.42
N ARG A 224 -11.32 13.46 -5.04
CA ARG A 224 -10.60 14.69 -4.67
C ARG A 224 -9.13 14.73 -5.06
N TYR A 225 -8.60 13.63 -5.59
CA TYR A 225 -7.20 13.56 -5.99
C TYR A 225 -7.06 13.84 -7.48
N ARG A 226 -6.13 14.71 -7.87
CA ARG A 226 -5.77 14.85 -9.29
C ARG A 226 -4.94 13.67 -9.79
N GLN A 227 -4.28 12.97 -8.87
CA GLN A 227 -3.56 11.72 -9.13
C GLN A 227 -3.74 10.77 -7.94
N ALA A 228 -4.03 9.51 -8.23
CA ALA A 228 -4.21 8.44 -7.25
C ALA A 228 -3.43 7.22 -7.79
N ASP A 229 -2.46 6.71 -7.06
CA ASP A 229 -1.67 5.53 -7.47
C ASP A 229 -2.34 4.23 -6.98
N PRO A 230 -2.04 3.05 -7.55
CA PRO A 230 -2.57 1.79 -7.04
C PRO A 230 -2.14 1.53 -5.57
N PHE A 231 -2.96 0.80 -4.81
CA PHE A 231 -2.56 0.36 -3.47
C PHE A 231 -1.36 -0.61 -3.53
N LEU A 232 -0.34 -0.31 -2.72
CA LEU A 232 0.84 -1.13 -2.50
C LEU A 232 0.83 -1.64 -1.06
N GLY A 233 0.32 -2.85 -0.85
CA GLY A 233 -0.08 -3.28 0.49
C GLY A 233 -1.34 -2.51 0.90
N ASP A 234 -1.29 -1.78 2.01
CA ASP A 234 -2.45 -1.04 2.52
C ASP A 234 -2.24 0.47 2.47
N ILE A 235 -1.38 0.94 1.58
CA ILE A 235 -1.13 2.36 1.38
C ILE A 235 -1.12 2.67 -0.12
N ALA A 236 -1.71 3.79 -0.51
CA ALA A 236 -1.60 4.37 -1.84
C ALA A 236 -1.08 5.81 -1.77
N ARG A 237 -0.27 6.20 -2.76
CA ARG A 237 0.16 7.60 -2.92
C ARG A 237 -0.92 8.38 -3.66
N VAL A 238 -1.17 9.60 -3.20
CA VAL A 238 -2.16 10.51 -3.81
C VAL A 238 -1.59 11.90 -3.96
N ILE A 239 -2.14 12.67 -4.90
CA ILE A 239 -1.94 14.11 -5.01
C ILE A 239 -3.32 14.76 -5.01
N THR A 240 -3.58 15.61 -4.04
CA THR A 240 -4.83 16.38 -3.92
C THR A 240 -5.06 17.30 -5.13
N ALA A 241 -6.28 17.82 -5.27
CA ALA A 241 -6.61 18.81 -6.29
C ALA A 241 -5.70 20.05 -6.29
N ASN A 242 -5.24 20.52 -5.12
CA ASN A 242 -4.32 21.66 -4.99
C ASN A 242 -2.84 21.30 -5.21
N GLY A 243 -2.53 20.06 -5.55
CA GLY A 243 -1.17 19.60 -5.85
C GLY A 243 -0.35 19.16 -4.63
N GLN A 244 -0.98 19.04 -3.46
CA GLN A 244 -0.34 18.53 -2.25
C GLN A 244 -0.21 17.00 -2.34
N PRO A 245 1.02 16.45 -2.35
CA PRO A 245 1.23 15.01 -2.25
C PRO A 245 0.88 14.49 -0.86
N GLY A 246 0.52 13.21 -0.79
CA GLY A 246 0.27 12.50 0.45
C GLY A 246 0.03 11.01 0.22
N TYR A 247 -0.46 10.36 1.26
CA TYR A 247 -0.80 8.94 1.28
C TYR A 247 -2.17 8.73 1.88
N ILE A 248 -2.77 7.63 1.49
CA ILE A 248 -3.98 7.09 2.10
C ILE A 248 -3.77 5.64 2.47
N ASP A 249 -4.27 5.22 3.62
CA ASP A 249 -4.26 3.82 4.02
C ASP A 249 -5.54 3.06 3.62
N ALA A 250 -5.55 1.73 3.78
CA ALA A 250 -6.68 0.88 3.43
C ALA A 250 -7.95 1.13 4.27
N ASN A 251 -7.88 1.92 5.34
CA ASN A 251 -9.03 2.35 6.14
C ASN A 251 -9.55 3.72 5.71
N GLY A 252 -8.94 4.32 4.68
CA GLY A 252 -9.30 5.64 4.19
C GLY A 252 -8.62 6.79 4.95
N GLN A 253 -7.67 6.50 5.85
CA GLN A 253 -6.99 7.53 6.63
C GLN A 253 -5.92 8.22 5.80
N GLU A 254 -5.95 9.55 5.80
CA GLU A 254 -5.08 10.38 4.96
C GLU A 254 -3.94 11.06 5.73
N PHE A 255 -2.79 11.12 5.06
CA PHE A 255 -1.54 11.69 5.54
C PHE A 255 -0.96 12.59 4.43
N PHE A 256 -1.10 13.90 4.56
CA PHE A 256 -0.63 14.87 3.58
C PHE A 256 0.65 15.58 4.06
N GLU A 257 1.52 15.92 3.11
CA GLU A 257 2.81 16.62 3.31
C GLU A 257 2.68 18.10 3.68
#